data_AF-A0A1A8P5Z0-F1
#
_entry.id   AF-A0A1A8P5Z0-F1
#
_cell.length_a   1.000
_cell.length_b   1.000
_cell.length_c   1.000
_cell.angle_alpha   90.00
_cell.angle_beta   90.00
_cell.angle_gamma   90.00
#
_symmetry.space_group_name_H-M   'P 1'
#
loop_
_entity.id
_entity.type
_entity.pdbx_description
1 polymer ?
#
loop_
_entity_poly.entity_id
_entity_poly.type
_entity_poly.pdbx_seq_one_letter_code
_entity_poly.pdbx_strand_id
1 'polypeptide(L)'
;LIDGSQNVGAANFPSVRNLVVRIIDRLSVGRDQIRVALVQYDNDPDIKFYLNSLYDKSQVLEEVKGLTYSGGDESNLGAALEEVA
;
A
#
# COMPACT_ATOMS: atom_id res chain seq x y z
N LEU A 1 1.50 -1.33 -4.74
CA LEU A 1 2.51 -2.26 -4.17
C LEU A 1 3.48 -1.44 -3.32
N ILE A 2 3.70 -1.82 -2.06
CA ILE A 2 4.64 -1.20 -1.12
C ILE A 2 5.58 -2.29 -0.60
N ASP A 3 6.89 -2.07 -0.72
CA ASP A 3 7.88 -2.98 -0.14
C ASP A 3 7.85 -2.87 1.40
N GLY A 4 7.53 -4.00 2.05
CA GLY A 4 7.46 -4.16 3.50
C GLY A 4 8.67 -4.89 4.09
N SER A 5 9.67 -5.21 3.29
CA SER A 5 10.83 -6.03 3.66
C SER A 5 11.89 -5.28 4.47
N GLN A 6 12.86 -6.03 4.99
CA GLN A 6 14.04 -5.50 5.67
C GLN A 6 14.92 -4.58 4.82
N ASN A 7 14.81 -4.63 3.49
CA ASN A 7 15.50 -3.69 2.60
C ASN A 7 15.04 -2.24 2.81
N VAL A 8 13.77 -2.05 3.14
CA VAL A 8 13.24 -0.74 3.55
C VAL A 8 13.62 -0.48 5.01
N GLY A 9 13.35 -1.43 5.89
CA GLY A 9 13.63 -1.35 7.32
C GLY A 9 12.64 -0.50 8.12
N ALA A 10 12.44 -0.87 9.39
CA ALA A 10 11.44 -0.27 10.28
C ALA A 10 11.58 1.25 10.44
N ALA A 11 12.82 1.78 10.44
CA ALA A 11 13.09 3.20 10.57
C ALA A 11 12.63 4.03 9.36
N ASN A 12 12.69 3.46 8.15
CA ASN A 12 12.35 4.18 6.92
C ASN A 12 10.90 3.98 6.50
N PHE A 13 10.25 2.89 6.92
CA PHE A 13 8.87 2.58 6.52
C PHE A 13 7.87 3.73 6.78
N PRO A 14 7.93 4.48 7.89
CA PRO A 14 7.07 5.65 8.09
C PRO A 14 7.20 6.71 6.98
N SER A 15 8.39 6.88 6.41
CA SER A 15 8.62 7.81 5.29
C SER A 15 7.98 7.33 4.00
N VAL A 16 8.01 6.02 3.73
CA VAL A 16 7.30 5.39 2.59
C VAL A 16 5.79 5.57 2.75
N ARG A 17 5.26 5.25 3.94
CA ARG A 17 3.84 5.46 4.27
C ARG A 17 3.42 6.92 4.06
N ASN A 18 4.20 7.88 4.56
CA ASN A 18 3.93 9.31 4.42
C ASN A 18 4.00 9.78 2.96
N LEU A 19 4.89 9.19 2.15
CA LEU A 19 4.92 9.46 0.71
C LEU A 19 3.61 9.01 0.03
N VAL A 20 3.13 7.79 0.33
CA VAL A 20 1.88 7.27 -0.22
C VAL A 20 0.68 8.12 0.20
N VAL A 21 0.61 8.53 1.47
CA VAL A 21 -0.41 9.48 1.96
C VAL A 21 -0.42 10.77 1.12
N ARG A 22 0.75 11.39 0.89
CA ARG A 22 0.85 12.63 0.09
C ARG A 22 0.48 12.45 -1.38
N ILE A 23 0.69 11.25 -1.94
CA ILE A 23 0.26 10.93 -3.30
C ILE A 23 -1.27 10.87 -3.33
N ILE A 24 -1.89 10.06 -2.46
CA ILE A 24 -3.34 9.84 -2.42
C ILE A 24 -4.10 11.13 -2.14
N ASP A 25 -3.58 11.98 -1.26
CA ASP A 25 -4.20 13.26 -0.91
C ASP A 25 -4.45 14.15 -2.15
N ARG A 26 -3.56 14.07 -3.15
CA ARG A 26 -3.64 14.82 -4.42
C ARG A 26 -4.55 14.19 -5.48
N LEU A 27 -4.98 12.93 -5.30
CA LEU A 27 -5.82 12.22 -6.27
C LEU A 27 -7.30 12.55 -6.05
N SER A 28 -8.09 12.61 -7.11
CA SER A 28 -9.55 12.66 -7.02
C SER A 28 -10.10 11.24 -6.80
N VAL A 29 -10.05 10.79 -5.54
CA VAL A 29 -10.50 9.44 -5.15
C VAL A 29 -12.03 9.39 -5.08
N GLY A 30 -12.63 8.41 -5.75
CA GLY A 30 -14.07 8.25 -5.83
C GLY A 30 -14.48 6.98 -6.58
N ARG A 31 -15.74 6.54 -6.41
CA ARG A 31 -16.30 5.35 -7.09
C ARG A 31 -16.15 5.42 -8.62
N ASP A 32 -16.49 6.57 -9.19
CA ASP A 32 -16.46 6.84 -10.64
C ASP A 32 -15.28 7.74 -11.03
N GLN A 33 -14.25 7.81 -10.18
CA GLN A 33 -13.04 8.60 -10.40
C GLN A 33 -11.80 7.71 -10.24
N ILE A 34 -10.76 8.18 -9.53
CA ILE A 34 -9.58 7.38 -9.23
C ILE A 34 -9.92 6.41 -8.10
N ARG A 35 -9.66 5.12 -8.33
CA ARG A 35 -9.75 4.06 -7.33
C ARG A 35 -8.36 3.63 -6.92
N VAL A 36 -8.17 3.30 -5.65
CA VAL A 36 -6.87 2.93 -5.08
C VAL A 36 -6.98 1.51 -4.52
N ALA A 37 -5.98 0.69 -4.80
CA ALA A 37 -5.74 -0.58 -4.11
C ALA A 37 -4.36 -0.53 -3.50
N LEU A 38 -4.17 -1.29 -2.42
CA LEU A 38 -2.90 -1.34 -1.72
C LEU A 38 -2.57 -2.77 -1.34
N VAL A 39 -1.37 -3.17 -1.75
CA VAL A 39 -0.74 -4.43 -1.39
C VAL A 39 0.61 -4.07 -0.80
N GLN A 40 0.89 -4.58 0.39
CA GLN A 40 2.23 -4.58 0.97
C GLN A 40 2.85 -5.93 0.65
N TYR A 41 4.13 -5.97 0.27
CA TYR A 41 4.78 -7.23 -0.09
C TYR A 41 6.14 -7.36 0.59
N ASP A 42 6.46 -8.57 1.00
CA ASP A 42 7.80 -8.99 1.40
C ASP A 42 8.09 -10.36 0.76
N ASN A 43 8.04 -11.46 1.51
CA ASN A 43 8.09 -12.82 0.98
C ASN A 43 6.82 -13.12 0.15
N ASP A 44 5.67 -12.70 0.68
CA ASP A 44 4.35 -12.90 0.08
C ASP A 44 3.60 -11.56 -0.03
N PRO A 45 2.68 -11.41 -1.00
CA PRO A 45 1.80 -10.25 -1.07
C PRO A 45 0.72 -10.29 0.02
N ASP A 46 0.54 -9.17 0.70
CA ASP A 46 -0.51 -8.91 1.68
C ASP A 46 -1.42 -7.79 1.19
N ILE A 47 -2.62 -8.17 0.74
CA ILE A 47 -3.63 -7.25 0.22
C ILE A 47 -4.29 -6.52 1.39
N LYS A 48 -4.04 -5.21 1.48
CA LYS A 48 -4.66 -4.35 2.47
C LYS A 48 -6.07 -3.95 2.07
N PHE A 49 -6.28 -3.65 0.79
CA PHE A 49 -7.60 -3.45 0.20
C PHE A 49 -7.56 -3.46 -1.34
N TYR A 50 -8.67 -3.90 -1.93
CA TYR A 50 -8.86 -3.97 -3.39
C TYR A 50 -9.44 -2.66 -3.96
N LEU A 51 -9.38 -2.51 -5.29
CA LEU A 51 -9.89 -1.33 -6.02
C LEU A 51 -11.39 -1.10 -5.83
N ASN A 52 -12.15 -2.14 -5.49
CA ASN A 52 -13.59 -2.11 -5.27
C ASN A 52 -13.98 -2.11 -3.79
N SER A 53 -13.02 -2.00 -2.86
CA SER A 53 -13.29 -2.03 -1.43
C SER A 53 -13.61 -0.65 -0.86
N LEU A 54 -12.84 0.39 -1.24
CA LEU A 54 -12.94 1.73 -0.66
C LEU A 54 -13.12 2.78 -1.76
N TYR A 55 -14.17 3.59 -1.63
CA TYR A 55 -14.49 4.66 -2.58
C TYR A 55 -14.34 6.07 -2.01
N ASP A 56 -14.21 6.18 -0.69
CA ASP A 56 -14.05 7.47 -0.01
C ASP A 56 -12.56 7.75 0.26
N LYS A 57 -12.10 8.96 -0.08
CA LYS A 57 -10.71 9.37 0.11
C LYS A 57 -10.28 9.26 1.58
N SER A 58 -11.15 9.64 2.52
CA SER A 58 -10.80 9.65 3.95
C SER A 58 -10.60 8.23 4.47
N GLN A 59 -11.43 7.28 4.05
CA GLN A 59 -11.26 5.86 4.38
C GLN A 59 -9.95 5.28 3.81
N VAL A 60 -9.63 5.58 2.54
CA VAL A 60 -8.36 5.16 1.94
C VAL A 60 -7.17 5.73 2.71
N LEU A 61 -7.22 7.01 3.08
CA LEU A 61 -6.15 7.66 3.85
C LEU A 61 -6.02 7.10 5.27
N GLU A 62 -7.13 6.70 5.90
CA GLU A 62 -7.13 6.06 7.23
C GLU A 62 -6.43 4.70 7.18
N GLU A 63 -6.80 3.84 6.23
CA GLU A 63 -6.16 2.53 6.04
C GLU A 63 -4.66 2.67 5.76
N VAL A 64 -4.26 3.60 4.90
CA VAL A 64 -2.84 3.84 4.59
C VAL A 64 -2.07 4.34 5.81
N LYS A 65 -2.67 5.21 6.64
CA LYS A 65 -2.04 5.69 7.89
C LYS A 65 -1.89 4.57 8.92
N GLY A 66 -2.80 3.59 8.92
CA GLY A 66 -2.78 2.40 9.77
C GLY A 66 -1.71 1.37 9.42
N LEU A 67 -1.06 1.49 8.26
CA LEU A 67 -0.05 0.53 7.83
C LEU A 67 1.12 0.40 8.81
N THR A 68 1.47 -0.86 9.07
CA THR A 68 2.60 -1.28 9.89
C THR A 68 3.67 -1.94 9.02
N TYR A 69 4.93 -1.79 9.44
CA TYR A 69 6.05 -2.46 8.81
C TYR A 69 5.96 -3.98 9.01
N SER A 70 6.03 -4.77 7.92
CA SER A 70 5.96 -6.25 7.99
C SER A 70 7.30 -6.86 8.41
N GLY A 71 8.40 -6.45 7.77
CA GLY A 71 9.75 -6.88 8.10
C GLY A 71 10.15 -8.27 7.62
N GLY A 72 9.51 -8.80 6.58
CA GLY A 72 9.97 -10.02 5.92
C GLY A 72 11.39 -9.91 5.35
N ASP A 73 12.05 -11.06 5.23
CA ASP A 73 13.46 -11.16 4.84
C ASP A 73 13.68 -10.97 3.32
N GLU A 74 12.61 -11.12 2.52
CA GLU A 74 12.65 -11.00 1.06
C GLU A 74 11.78 -9.86 0.54
N SER A 75 12.05 -9.44 -0.70
CA SER A 75 11.25 -8.45 -1.46
C SER A 75 10.83 -9.08 -2.78
N ASN A 76 9.77 -9.90 -2.72
CA ASN A 76 9.25 -10.68 -3.85
C ASN A 76 8.24 -9.86 -4.65
N LEU A 77 8.74 -8.89 -5.42
CA LEU A 77 7.92 -8.11 -6.33
C LEU A 77 7.24 -8.97 -7.40
N GLY A 78 7.82 -10.13 -7.76
CA GLY A 78 7.26 -11.06 -8.74
C GLY A 78 5.89 -11.59 -8.30
N ALA A 79 5.82 -12.19 -7.12
CA ALA A 79 4.56 -12.67 -6.55
C ALA A 79 3.54 -11.53 -6.35
N ALA A 80 4.01 -10.36 -5.92
CA ALA A 80 3.14 -9.20 -5.77
C ALA A 80 2.56 -8.67 -7.10
N LEU A 81 3.29 -8.81 -8.21
CA LEU A 81 2.79 -8.46 -9.54
C LEU A 81 1.77 -9.49 -10.05
N GLU A 82 1.98 -10.78 -9.79
CA GLU A 82 1.02 -11.83 -10.15
C GLU A 82 -0.33 -11.67 -9.43
N GLU A 83 -0.32 -11.21 -8.18
CA GLU A 83 -1.54 -10.97 -7.40
C GLU A 83 -2.38 -9.78 -7.92
N VAL A 84 -1.75 -8.82 -8.61
CA VAL A 84 -2.42 -7.61 -9.13
C VAL A 84 -2.54 -7.58 -10.65
N ALA A 85 -2.13 -8.66 -11.33
CA ALA A 85 -2.17 -8.81 -12.78
C ALA A 85 -3.59 -8.96 -13.35
#